data_AF-A0AA36HD27-F1
#
_entry.id   AF-A0AA36HD27-F1
#
_cell.length_a   1.000
_cell.length_b   1.000
_cell.length_c   1.000
_cell.angle_alpha   90.00
_cell.angle_beta   90.00
_cell.angle_gamma   90.00
#
_symmetry.space_group_name_H-M   'P 1'
#
loop_
_entity.id
_entity.type
_entity.pdbx_description
1 polymer ?
#
loop_
_entity_poly.entity_id
_entity_poly.type
_entity_poly.pdbx_seq_one_letter_code
_entity_poly.pdbx_strand_id
1 'polypeptide(L)'
;MVTERCVALWKRKKYEKFGGELGFALAAFSVLAAFALTAWALRRAEYSDKPYCSSSTPATLARSATIYIILCGVSITALIGVVLLFTTNRMAVKKKHFDLTSSYQLNENYTVIRLLLPHAVFHSLCYIFFTILSTFLSSNVGKFEYVTFRMLFSLTYIIPVYTAISQIMMWFITKYSKRLKTTRLNQATQAVIRKDDVYFSGYSKMWT
;
A
#
# COMPACT_ATOMS: atom_id res chain seq x y z
N MET A 1 5.05 -3.12 1.74
CA MET A 1 4.16 -2.53 2.77
C MET A 1 3.48 -3.60 3.62
N VAL A 2 2.54 -4.39 3.10
CA VAL A 2 1.78 -5.38 3.92
C VAL A 2 2.72 -6.38 4.61
N THR A 3 3.66 -6.95 3.87
CA THR A 3 4.66 -7.90 4.38
C THR A 3 5.56 -7.30 5.45
N GLU A 4 6.14 -6.12 5.18
CA GLU A 4 6.95 -5.35 6.13
C GLU A 4 6.19 -5.08 7.45
N ARG A 5 4.93 -4.65 7.36
CA ARG A 5 4.09 -4.36 8.54
C ARG A 5 3.64 -5.62 9.28
N CYS A 6 3.52 -6.74 8.58
CA CYS A 6 3.32 -8.06 9.18
C CYS A 6 4.57 -8.51 9.96
N VAL A 7 5.76 -8.34 9.39
CA VAL A 7 7.03 -8.63 10.07
C VAL A 7 7.20 -7.72 11.29
N ALA A 8 6.85 -6.43 11.19
CA ALA A 8 6.87 -5.50 12.32
C ALA A 8 5.93 -5.94 13.46
N LEU A 9 4.74 -6.45 13.13
CA LEU A 9 3.80 -6.98 14.12
C LEU A 9 4.33 -8.27 14.79
N TRP A 10 4.82 -9.22 14.01
CA TRP A 10 5.20 -10.55 14.51
C TRP A 10 6.57 -10.53 15.21
N LYS A 11 7.57 -9.87 14.62
CA LYS A 11 8.94 -9.77 15.14
C LYS A 11 9.21 -8.43 15.82
N ARG A 12 8.21 -7.86 16.51
CA ARG A 12 8.28 -6.54 17.18
C ARG A 12 9.54 -6.28 18.02
N LYS A 13 10.06 -7.31 18.72
CA LYS A 13 11.27 -7.20 19.56
C LYS A 13 12.59 -7.08 18.78
N LYS A 14 12.62 -7.59 17.55
CA LYS A 14 13.83 -7.63 16.70
C LYS A 14 13.72 -6.68 15.51
N TYR A 15 12.54 -6.09 15.27
CA TYR A 15 12.26 -5.27 14.09
C TYR A 15 13.24 -4.10 13.93
N GLU A 16 13.59 -3.42 15.03
CA GLU A 16 14.59 -2.33 15.01
C GLU A 16 15.96 -2.77 14.48
N LYS A 17 16.33 -4.05 14.66
CA LYS A 17 17.61 -4.58 14.14
C LYS A 17 17.60 -4.82 12.63
N PHE A 18 16.43 -4.94 12.00
CA PHE A 18 16.33 -5.14 10.55
C PHE A 18 16.50 -3.82 9.77
N GLY A 19 16.39 -2.67 10.44
CA GLY A 19 16.58 -1.36 9.82
C GLY A 19 15.78 -1.16 8.54
N GLY A 20 16.41 -0.55 7.53
CA GLY A 20 15.83 -0.33 6.20
C GLY A 20 16.08 -1.45 5.19
N GLU A 21 16.96 -2.41 5.50
CA GLU A 21 17.42 -3.44 4.54
C GLU A 21 16.27 -4.31 4.03
N LEU A 22 15.36 -4.71 4.92
CA LEU A 22 14.17 -5.49 4.56
C LEU A 22 13.28 -4.72 3.55
N GLY A 23 13.13 -3.41 3.75
CA GLY A 23 12.36 -2.55 2.87
C GLY A 23 12.99 -2.46 1.47
N PHE A 24 14.31 -2.24 1.40
CA PHE A 24 15.06 -2.19 0.15
C PHE A 24 15.03 -3.54 -0.59
N ALA A 25 15.23 -4.65 0.11
CA ALA A 25 15.18 -5.99 -0.50
C ALA A 25 13.81 -6.29 -1.11
N LEU A 26 12.72 -5.99 -0.40
CA LEU A 26 11.36 -6.16 -0.91
C LEU A 26 11.06 -5.24 -2.10
N ALA A 27 11.54 -4.00 -2.06
CA ALA A 27 11.39 -3.06 -3.18
C ALA A 27 12.13 -3.56 -4.43
N ALA A 28 13.39 -3.96 -4.29
CA ALA A 28 14.20 -4.49 -5.39
C ALA A 28 13.54 -5.74 -6.01
N PHE A 29 13.08 -6.68 -5.17
CA PHE A 29 12.36 -7.86 -5.63
C PHE A 29 11.10 -7.49 -6.44
N SER A 30 10.31 -6.52 -5.96
CA SER A 30 9.09 -6.09 -6.65
C SER A 30 9.36 -5.49 -8.03
N VAL A 31 10.44 -4.73 -8.18
CA VAL A 31 10.86 -4.12 -9.45
C VAL A 31 11.33 -5.21 -10.42
N LEU A 32 12.20 -6.11 -9.97
CA LEU A 32 12.69 -7.23 -10.79
C LEU A 32 11.56 -8.15 -11.24
N ALA A 33 10.62 -8.46 -10.36
CA ALA A 33 9.45 -9.27 -10.69
C ALA A 33 8.57 -8.58 -11.75
N ALA A 34 8.36 -7.26 -11.63
CA ALA A 34 7.62 -6.49 -12.63
C ALA A 34 8.31 -6.55 -14.01
N PHE A 35 9.62 -6.31 -14.08
CA PHE A 35 10.38 -6.42 -15.32
C PHE A 35 10.29 -7.81 -15.94
N ALA A 36 10.47 -8.87 -15.14
CA ALA A 36 10.39 -10.25 -15.60
C ALA A 36 9.00 -10.60 -16.16
N LEU A 37 7.93 -10.19 -15.47
CA LEU A 37 6.55 -10.42 -15.92
C LEU A 37 6.23 -9.65 -17.20
N THR A 38 6.65 -8.39 -17.31
CA THR A 38 6.47 -7.59 -18.53
C THR A 38 7.25 -8.18 -19.70
N ALA A 39 8.50 -8.60 -19.49
CA ALA A 39 9.32 -9.24 -20.51
C ALA A 39 8.70 -10.57 -20.97
N TRP A 40 8.13 -11.35 -20.04
CA TRP A 40 7.42 -12.58 -20.36
C TRP A 40 6.12 -12.33 -21.16
N ALA A 41 5.35 -11.31 -20.77
CA ALA A 41 4.11 -10.92 -21.44
C ALA A 41 4.35 -10.53 -22.90
N LEU A 42 5.41 -9.77 -23.16
CA LEU A 42 5.76 -9.22 -24.47
C LEU A 42 6.67 -10.13 -25.30
N ARG A 43 7.09 -11.29 -24.76
CA ARG A 43 7.95 -12.21 -25.50
C ARG A 43 7.25 -12.63 -26.80
N ARG A 44 7.92 -12.55 -27.96
CA ARG A 44 7.29 -12.90 -29.26
C ARG A 44 6.00 -12.10 -29.54
N ALA A 45 5.93 -10.85 -29.10
CA ALA A 45 4.88 -9.96 -29.57
C ALA A 45 5.10 -9.69 -31.06
N GLU A 46 4.10 -10.01 -31.87
CA GLU A 46 4.08 -9.66 -33.29
C GLU A 46 3.57 -8.22 -33.41
N TYR A 47 4.45 -7.31 -33.79
CA TYR A 47 4.10 -5.94 -34.09
C TYR A 47 3.75 -5.87 -35.59
N SER A 48 2.46 -5.80 -35.91
CA SER A 48 2.01 -5.51 -37.28
C SER A 48 2.13 -4.00 -37.56
N ASP A 49 2.24 -3.61 -38.84
CA ASP A 49 2.34 -2.21 -39.29
C ASP A 49 1.12 -1.34 -38.93
N LYS A 50 0.03 -1.93 -38.44
CA LYS A 50 -1.16 -1.21 -38.00
C LYS A 50 -0.97 -0.73 -36.56
N PRO A 51 -1.21 0.56 -36.25
CA PRO A 51 -1.11 1.06 -34.89
C PRO A 51 -2.15 0.36 -33.99
N TYR A 52 -1.68 -0.28 -32.93
CA TYR A 52 -2.55 -0.87 -31.91
C TYR A 52 -2.69 0.09 -30.73
N CYS A 53 -3.93 0.41 -30.35
CA CYS A 53 -4.22 1.17 -29.13
C CYS A 53 -4.07 0.35 -27.83
N SER A 54 -3.63 -0.91 -27.94
CA SER A 54 -3.47 -1.85 -26.80
C SER A 54 -2.40 -2.90 -27.11
N SER A 55 -1.60 -3.24 -26.10
CA SER A 55 -0.53 -4.25 -26.17
C SER A 55 -1.02 -5.70 -26.26
N SER A 56 -2.33 -5.93 -26.17
CA SER A 56 -2.95 -7.25 -26.31
C SER A 56 -3.15 -7.61 -27.78
N THR A 57 -2.24 -8.36 -28.39
CA THR A 57 -2.43 -9.04 -29.68
C THR A 57 -3.05 -10.42 -29.43
N PRO A 58 -3.63 -11.11 -30.44
CA PRO A 58 -4.08 -12.50 -30.26
C PRO A 58 -2.99 -13.42 -29.66
N ALA A 59 -1.72 -13.18 -30.01
CA ALA A 59 -0.58 -13.92 -29.49
C ALA A 59 -0.23 -13.60 -28.02
N THR A 60 -0.45 -12.35 -27.57
CA THR A 60 -0.16 -11.93 -26.18
C THR A 60 -1.38 -12.02 -25.26
N LEU A 61 -2.61 -12.12 -25.79
CA LEU A 61 -3.85 -12.08 -25.03
C LEU A 61 -3.94 -13.17 -23.96
N ALA A 62 -3.59 -14.42 -24.29
CA ALA A 62 -3.62 -15.54 -23.33
C ALA A 62 -2.62 -15.33 -22.17
N ARG A 63 -1.46 -14.72 -22.45
CA ARG A 63 -0.46 -14.42 -21.43
C ARG A 63 -0.88 -13.24 -20.56
N SER A 64 -1.44 -12.19 -21.17
CA SER A 64 -2.05 -11.07 -20.44
C SER A 64 -3.16 -11.54 -19.52
N ALA A 65 -4.05 -12.43 -19.99
CA ALA A 65 -5.10 -13.03 -19.17
C ALA A 65 -4.52 -13.79 -17.95
N THR A 66 -3.46 -14.57 -18.16
CA THR A 66 -2.75 -15.27 -17.07
C THR A 66 -2.22 -14.29 -16.03
N ILE A 67 -1.60 -13.18 -16.48
CA ILE A 67 -1.09 -12.13 -15.58
C ILE A 67 -2.23 -11.47 -14.80
N TYR A 68 -3.36 -11.16 -15.45
CA TYR A 68 -4.51 -10.55 -14.78
C TYR A 68 -5.09 -11.46 -13.69
N ILE A 69 -5.16 -12.77 -13.92
CA ILE A 69 -5.61 -13.74 -12.91
C ILE A 69 -4.65 -13.76 -11.71
N ILE A 70 -3.35 -13.84 -11.96
CA ILE A 70 -2.33 -13.83 -10.89
C ILE A 70 -2.41 -12.51 -10.10
N LEU A 71 -2.50 -11.38 -10.79
CA LEU A 71 -2.55 -10.06 -10.18
C LEU A 71 -3.83 -9.85 -9.36
N CYS A 72 -4.95 -10.41 -9.81
CA CYS A 72 -6.20 -10.44 -9.06
C CYS A 72 -6.03 -11.20 -7.73
N GLY A 73 -5.47 -12.41 -7.79
CA GLY A 73 -5.19 -13.23 -6.60
C GLY A 73 -4.27 -12.52 -5.60
N VAL A 74 -3.20 -11.88 -6.09
CA VAL A 74 -2.29 -11.08 -5.26
C VAL A 74 -3.03 -9.89 -4.62
N SER A 75 -3.88 -9.20 -5.37
CA SER A 75 -4.64 -8.05 -4.88
C SER A 75 -5.67 -8.43 -3.80
N ILE A 76 -6.37 -9.55 -3.99
CA ILE A 76 -7.29 -10.11 -2.98
C ILE A 76 -6.52 -10.51 -1.72
N THR A 77 -5.40 -11.21 -1.87
CA THR A 77 -4.55 -11.63 -0.74
C THR A 77 -4.00 -10.43 0.01
N ALA A 78 -3.59 -9.37 -0.70
CA ALA A 78 -3.13 -8.13 -0.09
C ALA A 78 -4.25 -7.43 0.68
N LEU A 79 -5.47 -7.37 0.13
CA LEU A 79 -6.63 -6.78 0.80
C LEU A 79 -6.97 -7.53 2.10
N ILE A 80 -7.04 -8.86 2.04
CA ILE A 80 -7.25 -9.71 3.22
C ILE A 80 -6.13 -9.48 4.24
N GLY A 81 -4.88 -9.46 3.80
CA GLY A 81 -3.72 -9.22 4.65
C GLY A 81 -3.78 -7.87 5.38
N VAL A 82 -4.17 -6.80 4.69
CA VAL A 82 -4.33 -5.47 5.30
C VAL A 82 -5.45 -5.46 6.35
N VAL A 83 -6.59 -6.09 6.06
CA VAL A 83 -7.71 -6.17 7.02
C VAL A 83 -7.31 -6.98 8.26
N LEU A 84 -6.68 -8.14 8.07
CA LEU A 84 -6.17 -8.97 9.18
C LEU A 84 -5.11 -8.24 10.00
N LEU A 85 -4.19 -7.52 9.36
CA LEU A 85 -3.19 -6.73 10.06
C LEU A 85 -3.80 -5.60 10.88
N PHE A 86 -4.84 -4.95 10.35
CA PHE A 86 -5.54 -3.89 11.08
C PHE A 86 -6.30 -4.43 12.29
N THR A 87 -7.04 -5.53 12.14
CA THR A 87 -7.81 -6.12 13.24
C THR A 87 -6.90 -6.69 14.32
N THR A 88 -5.85 -7.42 13.96
CA THR A 88 -4.87 -7.98 14.90
C THR A 88 -4.10 -6.90 15.65
N ASN A 89 -3.62 -5.84 14.96
CA ASN A 89 -3.00 -4.70 15.64
C ASN A 89 -3.98 -4.01 16.59
N ARG A 90 -5.23 -3.77 16.17
CA ARG A 90 -6.24 -3.13 17.02
C ARG A 90 -6.50 -3.94 18.29
N MET A 91 -6.57 -5.27 18.18
CA MET A 91 -6.72 -6.15 19.35
C MET A 91 -5.46 -6.14 20.23
N ALA A 92 -4.28 -6.15 19.63
CA ALA A 92 -3.02 -6.13 20.35
C ALA A 92 -2.80 -4.81 21.12
N VAL A 93 -3.21 -3.66 20.55
CA VAL A 93 -3.05 -2.34 21.21
C VAL A 93 -3.96 -2.23 22.44
N LYS A 94 -5.13 -2.87 22.40
CA LYS A 94 -6.04 -2.94 23.55
C LYS A 94 -5.48 -3.79 24.70
N LYS A 95 -4.61 -4.74 24.42
CA LYS A 95 -3.95 -5.55 25.46
C LYS A 95 -2.80 -4.74 26.04
N LYS A 96 -2.92 -4.31 27.31
CA LYS A 96 -1.85 -3.62 28.02
C LYS A 96 -0.64 -4.55 28.16
N HIS A 97 0.50 -4.13 27.61
CA HIS A 97 1.80 -4.78 27.80
C HIS A 97 2.71 -3.87 28.61
N PHE A 98 3.44 -4.43 29.57
CA PHE A 98 4.37 -3.70 30.45
C PHE A 98 5.72 -3.36 29.78
N ASP A 99 5.98 -3.90 28.59
CA ASP A 99 7.21 -3.63 27.83
C ASP A 99 7.04 -2.36 26.97
N LEU A 100 7.78 -1.31 27.32
CA LEU A 100 7.77 0.00 26.67
C LEU A 100 8.10 -0.09 25.17
N THR A 101 9.14 -0.84 24.80
CA THR A 101 9.58 -0.96 23.39
C THR A 101 8.51 -1.66 22.57
N SER A 102 7.95 -2.75 23.09
CA SER A 102 6.88 -3.47 22.41
C SER A 102 5.60 -2.64 22.29
N SER A 103 5.26 -1.85 23.30
CA SER A 103 4.07 -1.00 23.29
C SER A 103 4.22 0.14 22.28
N TYR A 104 5.40 0.76 22.25
CA TYR A 104 5.74 1.81 21.28
C TYR A 104 5.61 1.32 19.84
N GLN A 105 6.31 0.22 19.50
CA GLN A 105 6.31 -0.35 18.14
C GLN A 105 4.90 -0.72 17.67
N LEU A 106 4.06 -1.24 18.57
CA LEU A 106 2.70 -1.62 18.25
C LEU A 106 1.78 -0.41 18.01
N ASN A 107 1.92 0.63 18.82
CA ASN A 107 1.12 1.85 18.71
C ASN A 107 1.51 2.68 17.49
N GLU A 108 2.81 2.69 17.16
CA GLU A 108 3.32 3.24 15.90
C GLU A 108 2.76 2.46 14.70
N ASN A 109 2.90 1.13 14.69
CA ASN A 109 2.42 0.30 13.60
C ASN A 109 0.91 0.47 13.38
N TYR A 110 0.11 0.54 14.45
CA TYR A 110 -1.33 0.83 14.36
C TYR A 110 -1.63 2.21 13.75
N THR A 111 -0.90 3.25 14.17
CA THR A 111 -1.06 4.61 13.62
C THR A 111 -0.72 4.64 12.13
N VAL A 112 0.38 3.99 11.74
CA VAL A 112 0.84 3.92 10.35
C VAL A 112 -0.12 3.11 9.49
N ILE A 113 -0.57 1.94 9.95
CA ILE A 113 -1.55 1.11 9.23
C ILE A 113 -2.86 1.88 9.04
N ARG A 114 -3.38 2.54 10.09
CA ARG A 114 -4.62 3.33 10.00
C ARG A 114 -4.51 4.44 8.95
N LEU A 115 -3.34 5.07 8.86
CA LEU A 115 -3.09 6.14 7.90
C LEU A 115 -3.00 5.62 6.45
N LEU A 116 -2.39 4.46 6.24
CA LEU A 116 -2.18 3.86 4.92
C LEU A 116 -3.36 2.99 4.45
N LEU A 117 -4.23 2.56 5.36
CA LEU A 117 -5.41 1.73 5.09
C LEU A 117 -6.29 2.26 3.95
N PRO A 118 -6.73 3.53 3.92
CA PRO A 118 -7.60 4.01 2.85
C PRO A 118 -6.95 3.91 1.47
N HIS A 119 -5.64 4.18 1.38
CA HIS A 119 -4.89 4.03 0.14
C HIS A 119 -4.76 2.57 -0.29
N ALA A 120 -4.45 1.66 0.64
CA ALA A 120 -4.30 0.24 0.34
C ALA A 120 -5.64 -0.40 -0.11
N VAL A 121 -6.75 -0.03 0.54
CA VAL A 121 -8.10 -0.48 0.17
C VAL A 121 -8.47 0.06 -1.21
N PHE A 122 -8.29 1.36 -1.45
CA PHE A 122 -8.56 1.98 -2.75
C PHE A 122 -7.76 1.31 -3.88
N HIS A 123 -6.44 1.15 -3.70
CA HIS A 123 -5.59 0.46 -4.68
C HIS A 123 -6.08 -0.96 -4.97
N SER A 124 -6.36 -1.75 -3.92
CA SER A 124 -6.78 -3.14 -4.09
C SER A 124 -8.13 -3.24 -4.80
N LEU A 125 -9.10 -2.38 -4.48
CA LEU A 125 -10.41 -2.36 -5.14
C LEU A 125 -10.30 -1.99 -6.62
N CYS A 126 -9.54 -0.95 -6.95
CA CYS A 126 -9.32 -0.56 -8.35
C CYS A 126 -8.64 -1.68 -9.15
N TYR A 127 -7.60 -2.31 -8.59
CA TYR A 127 -6.89 -3.41 -9.27
C TYR A 127 -7.75 -4.66 -9.41
N ILE A 128 -8.55 -5.02 -8.40
CA ILE A 128 -9.50 -6.14 -8.48
C ILE A 128 -10.53 -5.88 -9.59
N PHE A 129 -11.12 -4.68 -9.62
CA PHE A 129 -12.07 -4.30 -10.67
C PHE A 129 -11.45 -4.39 -12.07
N PHE A 130 -10.26 -3.78 -12.25
CA PHE A 130 -9.54 -3.82 -13.52
C PHE A 130 -9.21 -5.25 -13.98
N THR A 131 -8.67 -6.08 -13.08
CA THR A 131 -8.24 -7.44 -13.41
C THR A 131 -9.41 -8.38 -13.67
N ILE A 132 -10.51 -8.27 -12.92
CA ILE A 132 -11.74 -9.04 -13.18
C ILE A 132 -12.30 -8.69 -14.56
N LEU A 133 -12.47 -7.40 -14.86
CA LEU A 133 -13.05 -6.96 -16.13
C LEU A 133 -12.14 -7.35 -17.32
N SER A 134 -10.83 -7.19 -17.17
CA SER A 134 -9.85 -7.58 -18.20
C SER A 134 -9.80 -9.09 -18.42
N THR A 135 -9.94 -9.89 -17.37
CA THR A 135 -10.01 -11.37 -17.47
C THR A 135 -11.31 -11.79 -18.13
N PHE A 136 -12.44 -11.21 -17.73
CA PHE A 136 -13.75 -11.49 -18.32
C PHE A 136 -13.76 -11.21 -19.83
N LEU A 137 -13.24 -10.04 -20.25
CA LEU A 137 -13.14 -9.69 -21.65
C LEU A 137 -12.21 -10.65 -22.41
N SER A 138 -11.05 -10.98 -21.83
CA SER A 138 -10.08 -11.88 -22.47
C SER A 138 -10.65 -13.29 -22.69
N SER A 139 -11.40 -13.82 -21.72
CA SER A 139 -12.02 -15.15 -21.83
C SER A 139 -13.21 -15.20 -22.79
N ASN A 140 -13.85 -14.06 -23.07
CA ASN A 140 -15.00 -13.97 -23.97
C ASN A 140 -14.64 -13.33 -25.32
N VAL A 141 -13.35 -13.27 -25.69
CA VAL A 141 -12.88 -12.62 -26.92
C VAL A 141 -13.61 -13.12 -28.18
N GLY A 142 -13.95 -14.41 -28.25
CA GLY A 142 -14.63 -15.01 -29.41
C GLY A 142 -16.12 -14.67 -29.53
N LYS A 143 -16.73 -14.04 -28.52
CA LYS A 143 -18.16 -13.65 -28.53
C LYS A 143 -18.38 -12.22 -29.02
N PHE A 144 -17.33 -11.42 -29.12
CA PHE A 144 -17.40 -10.03 -29.52
C PHE A 144 -16.78 -9.84 -30.89
N GLU A 145 -17.32 -8.89 -31.66
CA GLU A 145 -16.64 -8.40 -32.85
C GLU A 145 -15.28 -7.78 -32.45
N TYR A 146 -14.27 -7.96 -33.30
CA TYR A 146 -12.89 -7.55 -33.01
C TYR A 146 -12.77 -6.06 -32.60
N VAL A 147 -13.50 -5.17 -33.28
CA VAL A 147 -13.48 -3.72 -33.00
C VAL A 147 -14.12 -3.43 -31.64
N THR A 148 -15.26 -4.05 -31.35
CA THR A 148 -15.98 -3.91 -30.08
C THR A 148 -15.16 -4.41 -28.90
N PHE A 149 -14.50 -5.57 -29.04
CA PHE A 149 -13.59 -6.10 -28.02
C PHE A 149 -12.47 -5.11 -27.70
N ARG A 150 -11.84 -4.52 -28.73
CA ARG A 150 -10.75 -3.55 -28.57
C ARG A 150 -11.20 -2.29 -27.84
N MET A 151 -12.37 -1.74 -28.20
CA MET A 151 -12.93 -0.57 -27.52
C MET A 151 -13.23 -0.86 -26.04
N LEU A 152 -13.90 -1.99 -25.74
CA LEU A 152 -14.20 -2.39 -24.36
C LEU A 152 -12.94 -2.61 -23.53
N PHE A 153 -11.92 -3.25 -24.12
CA PHE A 153 -10.65 -3.50 -23.45
C PHE A 153 -9.89 -2.19 -23.15
N SER A 154 -9.90 -1.24 -24.07
CA SER A 154 -9.30 0.09 -23.84
C SER A 154 -10.07 0.91 -22.79
N LEU A 155 -11.40 0.88 -22.79
CA LEU A 155 -12.23 1.55 -21.78
C LEU A 155 -12.03 0.99 -20.37
N THR A 156 -11.69 -0.30 -20.27
CA THR A 156 -11.38 -0.98 -19.01
C THR A 156 -10.06 -0.49 -18.41
N TYR A 157 -9.17 0.15 -19.20
CA TYR A 157 -7.85 0.56 -18.76
C TYR A 157 -7.87 1.81 -17.85
N ILE A 158 -8.29 1.62 -16.61
CA ILE A 158 -8.38 2.67 -15.58
C ILE A 158 -7.04 3.02 -14.93
N ILE A 159 -5.95 2.32 -15.28
CA ILE A 159 -4.64 2.44 -14.62
C ILE A 159 -4.13 3.89 -14.59
N PRO A 160 -4.13 4.67 -15.70
CA PRO A 160 -3.61 6.03 -15.70
C PRO A 160 -4.34 6.94 -14.71
N VAL A 161 -5.67 6.87 -14.72
CA VAL A 161 -6.54 7.66 -13.82
C VAL A 161 -6.30 7.24 -12.36
N TYR A 162 -6.28 5.94 -12.11
CA TYR A 162 -5.99 5.39 -10.78
C TYR A 162 -4.62 5.86 -10.26
N THR A 163 -3.57 5.83 -11.10
CA THR A 163 -2.22 6.22 -10.68
C THR A 163 -2.16 7.70 -10.30
N ALA A 164 -2.84 8.59 -11.03
CA ALA A 164 -2.92 10.01 -10.70
C ALA A 164 -3.59 10.25 -9.33
N ILE A 165 -4.74 9.61 -9.09
CA ILE A 165 -5.46 9.69 -7.81
C ILE A 165 -4.61 9.14 -6.66
N SER A 166 -3.93 8.03 -6.90
CA SER A 166 -3.05 7.35 -5.93
C SER A 166 -1.91 8.26 -5.45
N GLN A 167 -1.27 9.01 -6.36
CA GLN A 167 -0.23 9.98 -6.01
C GLN A 167 -0.77 11.13 -5.17
N ILE A 168 -1.94 11.68 -5.54
CA ILE A 168 -2.61 12.72 -4.77
C ILE A 168 -2.92 12.23 -3.34
N MET A 169 -3.48 11.03 -3.20
CA MET A 169 -3.75 10.42 -1.90
C MET A 169 -2.48 10.26 -1.06
N MET A 170 -1.39 9.76 -1.64
CA MET A 170 -0.13 9.56 -0.92
C MET A 170 0.48 10.88 -0.45
N TRP A 171 0.39 11.93 -1.28
CA TRP A 171 0.81 13.28 -0.89
C TRP A 171 -0.02 13.81 0.28
N PHE A 172 -1.35 13.68 0.24
CA PHE A 172 -2.23 14.06 1.33
C PHE A 172 -1.91 13.30 2.62
N ILE A 173 -1.73 11.98 2.53
CA ILE A 173 -1.35 11.11 3.65
C ILE A 173 -0.03 11.58 4.29
N THR A 174 0.98 11.90 3.47
CA THR A 174 2.29 12.33 3.96
C THR A 174 2.20 13.70 4.64
N LYS A 175 1.46 14.64 4.04
CA LYS A 175 1.22 15.97 4.61
C LYS A 175 0.47 15.88 5.94
N TYR A 176 -0.56 15.03 6.00
CA TYR A 176 -1.32 14.78 7.22
C TYR A 176 -0.46 14.12 8.31
N SER A 177 0.38 13.14 7.94
CA SER A 177 1.34 12.50 8.85
C SER A 177 2.29 13.50 9.49
N LYS A 178 2.88 14.40 8.68
CA LYS A 178 3.76 15.46 9.17
C LYS A 178 3.05 16.37 10.16
N ARG A 179 1.84 16.83 9.82
CA ARG A 179 1.01 17.67 10.71
C ARG A 179 0.74 16.98 12.05
N LEU A 180 0.34 15.71 12.01
CA LEU A 180 0.07 14.93 13.23
C LEU A 180 1.31 14.82 14.13
N LYS A 181 2.50 14.59 13.53
CA LYS A 181 3.77 14.54 14.27
C LYS A 181 4.11 15.89 14.90
N THR A 182 3.99 16.99 14.15
CA THR A 182 4.24 18.35 14.66
C THR A 182 3.28 18.72 15.78
N THR A 183 1.98 18.42 15.65
CA THR A 183 1.00 18.71 16.71
C THR A 183 1.32 17.94 17.99
N ARG A 184 1.69 16.64 17.88
CA ARG A 184 2.09 15.84 19.04
C ARG A 184 3.36 16.37 19.71
N LEU A 185 4.34 16.79 18.91
CA LEU A 185 5.56 17.40 19.43
C LEU A 185 5.25 18.70 20.19
N ASN A 186 4.47 19.60 19.59
CA ASN A 186 4.10 20.87 20.22
C ASN A 186 3.32 20.66 21.53
N GLN A 187 2.41 19.68 21.57
CA GLN A 187 1.68 19.33 22.80
C GLN A 187 2.62 18.78 23.88
N ALA A 188 3.58 17.93 23.53
CA ALA A 188 4.56 17.42 24.48
C ALA A 188 5.46 18.55 25.01
N THR A 189 5.96 19.42 24.14
CA THR A 189 6.79 20.57 24.52
C THR A 189 6.02 21.56 25.42
N GLN A 190 4.77 21.89 25.09
CA GLN A 190 3.93 22.75 25.94
C GLN A 190 3.63 22.12 27.30
N ALA A 191 3.45 20.80 27.36
CA ALA A 191 3.23 20.10 28.62
C ALA A 191 4.49 20.09 29.51
N VAL A 192 5.69 20.05 28.92
CA VAL A 192 6.97 20.15 29.65
C VAL A 192 7.16 21.57 30.18
N ILE A 193 7.02 22.60 29.33
CA ILE A 193 7.13 24.01 29.73
C ILE A 193 6.19 24.31 30.91
N ARG A 194 4.94 23.86 30.81
CA ARG A 194 3.95 24.07 31.89
C ARG A 194 4.33 23.36 33.19
N LYS A 195 4.98 22.19 33.14
CA LYS A 195 5.41 21.47 34.35
C LYS A 195 6.62 22.15 34.98
N ASP A 196 7.57 22.58 34.18
CA ASP A 196 8.77 23.30 34.65
C ASP A 196 8.36 24.65 35.27
N ASP A 197 7.46 25.40 34.63
CA ASP A 197 6.92 26.64 35.18
C ASP A 197 6.23 26.44 36.54
N VAL A 198 5.46 25.34 36.69
CA VAL A 198 4.80 25.00 37.96
C VAL A 198 5.82 24.55 39.02
N TYR A 199 6.85 23.80 38.62
CA TYR A 199 7.92 23.36 39.51
C TYR A 199 8.74 24.55 40.03
N PHE A 200 9.24 25.40 39.14
CA PHE A 200 10.07 26.55 39.51
C PHE A 200 9.29 27.64 40.25
N SER A 201 8.02 27.89 39.90
CA SER A 201 7.18 28.84 40.65
C SER A 201 6.77 28.34 42.04
N GLY A 202 6.69 27.02 42.23
CA GLY A 202 6.53 26.41 43.56
C GLY A 202 7.76 26.64 44.43
N TYR A 203 8.96 26.44 43.86
CA TYR A 203 10.21 26.71 44.57
C TYR A 203 10.35 28.19 44.91
N SER A 204 10.15 29.13 43.98
CA SER A 204 10.32 30.56 44.25
C SER A 204 9.45 31.08 45.40
N LYS A 205 8.27 30.48 45.64
CA LYS A 205 7.38 30.82 46.76
C LYS A 205 7.80 30.26 48.11
N MET A 206 8.69 29.26 48.16
CA MET A 206 9.20 28.69 49.41
C MET A 206 10.41 29.47 49.97
N TRP A 207 11.09 30.25 49.13
CA TRP A 207 12.28 31.03 49.50
C TRP A 207 12.00 32.52 49.71
N THR A 208 10.73 32.93 49.73
CA THR A 208 10.28 34.30 50.06
C THR A 208 9.38 34.22 51.30
#